data_AF-A0A2V7W6B4-F1
#
_entry.id   AF-A0A2V7W6B4-F1
#
_cell.length_a   1.000
_cell.length_b   1.000
_cell.length_c   1.000
_cell.angle_alpha   90.00
_cell.angle_beta   90.00
_cell.angle_gamma   90.00
#
_symmetry.space_group_name_H-M   'P 1'
#
loop_
_entity.id
_entity.type
_entity.pdbx_description
1 polymer ?
#
loop_
_entity_poly.entity_id
_entity_poly.type
_entity_poly.pdbx_seq_one_letter_code
_entity_poly.pdbx_strand_id
1 'polypeptide(L)' 'MYMKLRLDSRSRRDHARFVLQARGSLFELNTQIVNCERLVYLDCDTAAELTHRIARVGELINGTLRYLSQAAEPRATNRA' A
#
# COMPACT_ATOMS: atom_id res chain seq x y z
N MET A 1 19.40 15.99 -18.83
CA MET A 1 18.03 16.56 -18.80
C MET A 1 17.06 15.44 -18.44
N TYR A 2 16.79 15.20 -17.15
CA TYR A 2 15.86 14.15 -16.72
C TYR A 2 14.44 14.68 -16.82
N MET A 3 13.67 14.15 -17.79
CA MET A 3 12.27 14.48 -17.98
C MET A 3 11.48 13.95 -16.77
N LYS A 4 11.05 14.85 -15.90
CA LYS A 4 10.11 14.54 -14.80
C LYS A 4 8.78 14.15 -15.45
N LEU A 5 8.55 12.86 -15.67
CA LEU A 5 7.23 12.33 -16.01
C LEU A 5 6.31 12.58 -14.81
N ARG A 6 5.68 13.76 -14.81
CA ARG A 6 4.57 14.05 -13.90
C ARG A 6 3.37 13.27 -14.44
N LEU A 7 3.02 12.18 -13.76
CA LEU A 7 1.71 11.55 -13.95
C LEU A 7 0.64 12.63 -13.80
N ASP A 8 -0.31 12.69 -14.73
CA ASP A 8 -1.43 13.62 -14.61
C ASP A 8 -2.29 13.26 -13.37
N SER A 9 -3.23 14.13 -12.99
CA SER A 9 -4.09 13.90 -11.82
C SER A 9 -5.04 12.69 -11.97
N ARG A 10 -5.36 12.25 -13.19
CA ARG A 10 -6.18 11.06 -13.45
C ARG A 10 -5.35 9.80 -13.25
N SER A 11 -4.18 9.73 -13.86
CA SER A 11 -3.22 8.64 -13.74
C SER A 11 -2.77 8.41 -12.29
N ARG A 12 -2.58 9.49 -11.51
CA ARG A 12 -2.29 9.38 -10.07
C ARG A 12 -3.46 8.81 -9.25
N ARG A 13 -4.69 9.18 -9.57
CA ARG A 13 -5.89 8.63 -8.93
C ARG A 13 -6.05 7.14 -9.25
N ASP A 14 -5.82 6.75 -10.49
CA ASP A 14 -5.88 5.34 -10.89
C ASP A 14 -4.76 4.53 -10.23
N HIS A 15 -3.54 5.09 -10.14
CA HIS A 15 -2.47 4.48 -9.36
C HIS A 15 -2.86 4.32 -7.88
N ALA A 16 -3.44 5.35 -7.25
CA ALA A 16 -3.91 5.25 -5.87
C ALA A 16 -4.96 4.15 -5.67
N ARG A 17 -5.86 3.95 -6.64
CA ARG A 17 -6.84 2.85 -6.63
C ARG A 17 -6.16 1.48 -6.65
N PHE A 18 -5.17 1.27 -7.51
CA PHE A 18 -4.43 0.00 -7.55
C PHE A 18 -3.66 -0.27 -6.25
N VAL A 19 -3.02 0.76 -5.68
CA VAL A 19 -2.31 0.62 -4.41
C VAL A 19 -3.29 0.36 -3.25
N LEU A 20 -4.48 0.96 -3.29
CA LEU A 20 -5.53 0.71 -2.31
C LEU A 20 -6.02 -0.75 -2.38
N GLN A 21 -6.20 -1.29 -3.58
CA GLN A 21 -6.54 -2.70 -3.78
C GLN A 21 -5.44 -3.61 -3.23
N ALA A 22 -4.17 -3.31 -3.54
CA ALA A 22 -3.03 -4.06 -3.00
C ALA A 22 -2.99 -4.06 -1.46
N ARG A 23 -3.39 -2.95 -0.81
CA ARG A 23 -3.55 -2.89 0.65
C ARG A 23 -4.62 -3.86 1.15
N GLY A 24 -5.73 -4.00 0.43
CA GLY A 24 -6.77 -4.97 0.74
C GLY A 24 -6.26 -6.40 0.65
N SER A 25 -5.57 -6.75 -0.44
CA SER A 25 -4.95 -8.07 -0.60
C SER A 25 -3.90 -8.38 0.46
N LEU A 26 -3.13 -7.38 0.90
CA LEU A 26 -2.17 -7.54 2.00
C LEU A 26 -2.87 -7.84 3.34
N PHE A 27 -4.00 -7.20 3.62
CA PHE A 27 -4.79 -7.47 4.81
C PHE A 27 -5.36 -8.90 4.79
N GLU A 28 -5.89 -9.33 3.64
CA GLU A 28 -6.40 -10.69 3.45
C GLU A 28 -5.30 -11.74 3.65
N LEU A 29 -4.10 -11.51 3.08
CA LEU A 29 -2.95 -12.41 3.27
C LEU A 29 -2.55 -12.51 4.75
N ASN A 30 -2.57 -11.41 5.49
CA ASN A 30 -2.30 -11.43 6.93
C ASN A 30 -3.31 -12.29 7.69
N THR A 31 -4.60 -12.18 7.36
CA THR A 31 -5.65 -13.04 7.91
C THR A 31 -5.39 -14.52 7.62
N GLN A 32 -4.98 -14.85 6.39
CA GLN A 32 -4.67 -16.21 5.99
C GLN A 32 -3.49 -16.79 6.78
N ILE A 33 -2.41 -16.03 6.98
CA ILE A 33 -1.26 -16.48 7.79
C ILE A 33 -1.68 -16.79 9.23
N VAL A 34 -2.45 -15.89 9.86
CA VAL A 34 -2.96 -16.12 11.23
C VAL A 34 -3.82 -17.39 11.30
N ASN A 35 -4.64 -17.66 10.27
CA ASN A 35 -5.43 -18.88 10.21
C ASN A 35 -4.55 -20.12 10.01
N CYS A 36 -3.55 -20.06 9.14
CA CYS A 36 -2.64 -21.17 8.90
C CYS A 36 -1.81 -21.52 10.14
N GLU A 37 -1.32 -20.52 10.90
CA GLU A 37 -0.63 -20.74 12.17
C GLU A 37 -1.55 -21.43 13.18
N ARG A 38 -2.79 -20.93 13.35
CA ARG A 38 -3.78 -21.51 14.27
C ARG A 38 -4.18 -22.94 13.93
N LEU A 39 -4.18 -23.28 12.65
CA LEU A 39 -4.50 -24.61 12.14
C LEU A 39 -3.25 -25.51 12.02
N VAL A 40 -2.08 -25.04 12.48
CA VAL A 40 -0.81 -25.78 12.46
C VAL A 40 -0.36 -26.16 11.04
N TYR A 41 -0.75 -25.36 10.04
CA TYR A 41 -0.23 -25.43 8.67
C TYR A 41 1.07 -24.64 8.49
N LEU A 42 1.39 -23.77 9.45
CA LEU A 42 2.58 -22.93 9.53
C LEU A 42 3.10 -22.98 10.97
N ASP A 43 4.41 -23.13 11.16
CA ASP A 43 5.03 -23.00 12.47
C ASP A 43 5.11 -21.53 12.91
N CYS A 44 5.32 -21.30 14.21
CA CYS A 44 5.30 -19.96 14.79
C CYS A 44 6.44 -19.06 14.29
N ASP A 45 7.62 -19.63 14.00
CA ASP A 45 8.78 -18.86 13.53
C ASP A 45 8.53 -18.35 12.10
N THR A 46 8.03 -19.22 11.23
CA THR A 46 7.64 -18.85 9.86
C THR A 46 6.47 -17.86 9.85
N ALA A 47 5.46 -18.05 10.70
CA ALA A 47 4.34 -17.12 10.83
C ALA A 47 4.83 -15.72 11.29
N ALA A 48 5.76 -15.66 12.24
CA ALA A 48 6.36 -14.42 12.69
C ALA A 48 7.17 -13.72 11.59
N GLU A 49 7.99 -14.45 10.82
CA GLU A 49 8.75 -13.90 9.70
C GLU A 49 7.81 -13.28 8.64
N LEU A 50 6.78 -14.03 8.24
CA LEU A 50 5.80 -13.57 7.24
C LEU A 50 5.04 -12.34 7.74
N THR A 51 4.64 -12.32 9.01
CA THR A 51 3.98 -11.18 9.65
C THR A 51 4.87 -9.93 9.61
N HIS A 52 6.16 -10.07 9.93
CA HIS A 52 7.11 -8.96 9.86
C HIS A 52 7.25 -8.42 8.43
N ARG A 53 7.32 -9.30 7.43
CA ARG A 53 7.39 -8.90 6.01
C ARG A 53 6.13 -8.20 5.55
N ILE A 54 4.96 -8.67 5.98
CA ILE A 54 3.67 -8.01 5.72
C ILE A 54 3.64 -6.61 6.32
N ALA A 55 4.07 -6.46 7.57
CA ALA A 55 4.13 -5.15 8.21
C ALA A 55 4.98 -4.17 7.39
N ARG A 56 6.16 -4.63 6.93
CA ARG A 56 7.05 -3.81 6.10
C ARG A 56 6.40 -3.39 4.78
N VAL A 57 5.72 -4.30 4.09
CA VAL A 57 4.99 -3.96 2.85
C VAL A 57 3.84 -2.99 3.15
N GLY A 58 3.14 -3.17 4.27
CA GLY A 58 2.07 -2.29 4.73
C GLY A 58 2.53 -0.86 4.91
N GLU A 59 3.69 -0.64 5.53
CA GLU A 59 4.31 0.68 5.67
C GLU A 59 4.56 1.36 4.31
N LEU A 60 5.11 0.60 3.35
CA LEU A 60 5.42 1.10 2.00
C LEU A 60 4.16 1.46 1.22
N ILE A 61 3.14 0.60 1.28
CA ILE A 61 1.82 0.83 0.66
C ILE A 61 1.18 2.07 1.26
N ASN A 62 1.18 2.20 2.60
CA ASN A 62 0.58 3.33 3.30
C ASN A 62 1.30 4.64 2.97
N GLY A 63 2.64 4.64 2.91
CA GLY A 63 3.43 5.79 2.48
C GLY A 63 3.11 6.21 1.04
N THR A 64 3.02 5.24 0.15
CA THR A 64 2.69 5.47 -1.27
C THR A 64 1.28 6.04 -1.44
N LEU A 65 0.28 5.51 -0.73
CA LEU A 65 -1.09 6.05 -0.76
C LEU A 65 -1.14 7.49 -0.28
N ARG A 66 -0.47 7.82 0.83
CA ARG A 66 -0.42 9.21 1.33
C ARG A 66 0.16 10.16 0.30
N TYR A 67 1.27 9.77 -0.32
CA TYR A 67 1.92 10.57 -1.38
C TYR A 67 0.99 10.77 -2.59
N LEU A 68 0.36 9.70 -3.08
CA LEU A 68 -0.52 9.78 -4.25
C LEU A 68 -1.78 10.61 -3.98
N SER A 69 -2.37 10.50 -2.79
CA SER A 69 -3.54 11.29 -2.39
C SER A 69 -3.22 12.78 -2.29
N GLN A 70 -2.13 13.16 -1.62
CA GLN A 70 -1.69 14.55 -1.52
C GLN A 70 -1.36 15.16 -2.89
N ALA A 71 -0.80 14.36 -3.80
CA ALA A 71 -0.46 14.81 -5.14
C ALA A 71 -1.68 14.95 -6.08
N ALA A 72 -2.82 14.32 -5.73
CA ALA A 72 -4.05 14.37 -6.50
C ALA A 72 -4.97 15.54 -6.12
N GLU A 73 -4.82 16.11 -4.93
CA GLU A 73 -5.51 17.33 -4.54
C GLU A 73 -5.04 18.51 -5.40
N PRO A 74 -5.96 19.28 -6.03
CA PRO A 74 -5.58 20.52 -6.67
C PRO A 74 -4.97 21.43 -5.60
N ARG A 75 -3.75 21.96 -5.83
CA ARG A 75 -3.27 23.10 -5.05
C ARG A 75 -4.36 24.16 -5.14
N ALA A 76 -5.05 24.43 -4.03
CA ALA A 76 -6.01 25.51 -3.95
C ALA A 76 -5.29 26.77 -4.47
N THR A 77 -5.68 27.21 -5.67
CA THR A 77 -5.21 28.45 -6.25
C THR A 77 -5.62 29.55 -5.30
N ASN A 78 -4.66 30.06 -4.54
CA ASN A 78 -4.80 31.28 -3.77
C ASN A 78 -5.01 32.40 -4.79
N ARG A 79 -6.27 32.65 -5.15
CA ARG A 79 -6.67 33.85 -5.90
C ARG A 79 -6.71 34.97 -4.86
N ALA A 80 -5.63 35.75 -4.84
CA ALA A 80 -5.63 37.11 -4.31
C ALA A 80 -6.56 38.00 -5.15
#